data_AF-A0A972U4U5-F1
#
_entry.id   AF-A0A972U4U5-F1
#
_cell.length_a   1.000
_cell.length_b   1.000
_cell.length_c   1.000
_cell.angle_alpha   90.00
_cell.angle_beta   90.00
_cell.angle_gamma   90.00
#
_symmetry.space_group_name_H-M   'P 1'
#
loop_
_entity.id
_entity.type
_entity.pdbx_description
1 polymer ?
#
loop_
_entity_poly.entity_id
_entity_poly.type
_entity_poly.pdbx_seq_one_letter_code
_entity_poly.pdbx_strand_id
1 'polypeptide(L)'
;MASRLPPGVVPQPVGPGQVSVWTFPRPPVVVADHRRVVVRLGGEVIVDTTDSLKALETSHPPTWYLPMSAFAPDSLRPTAGSSVCEYKGPARYFDVVGGGQPDAVAQR
;
A
#
# COMPACT_ATOMS: atom_id res chain seq x y z
N MET A 1 17.25 -5.14 -16.12
CA MET A 1 18.35 -5.37 -15.16
C MET A 1 17.85 -6.33 -14.10
N ALA A 2 18.40 -7.55 -14.02
CA ALA A 2 18.02 -8.49 -12.96
C ALA A 2 18.54 -7.95 -11.61
N SER A 3 17.65 -7.75 -10.65
CA SER A 3 18.02 -7.40 -9.27
C SER A 3 18.89 -8.53 -8.72
N ARG A 4 20.17 -8.24 -8.43
CA ARG A 4 21.00 -9.19 -7.67
C ARG A 4 20.46 -9.20 -6.25
N LEU A 5 20.01 -10.36 -5.79
CA LEU A 5 19.53 -10.54 -4.42
C LEU A 5 20.63 -10.08 -3.44
N PRO A 6 20.26 -9.45 -2.31
CA PRO A 6 21.23 -9.15 -1.27
C PRO A 6 21.91 -10.43 -0.75
N PRO A 7 23.16 -10.35 -0.29
CA PRO A 7 23.85 -11.50 0.30
C PRO A 7 23.04 -12.15 1.42
N GLY A 8 22.98 -13.49 1.44
CA GLY A 8 22.28 -14.26 2.47
C GLY A 8 20.75 -14.33 2.32
N VAL A 9 20.17 -13.65 1.32
CA VAL A 9 18.73 -13.77 1.04
C VAL A 9 18.47 -15.02 0.20
N VAL A 10 17.67 -15.94 0.75
CA VAL A 10 17.12 -17.09 0.02
C VAL A 10 15.60 -16.89 -0.08
N PRO A 11 15.07 -16.48 -1.25
CA PRO A 11 13.63 -16.33 -1.44
C PRO A 11 12.89 -17.64 -1.23
N GLN A 12 11.71 -17.57 -0.62
CA GLN A 12 10.79 -18.70 -0.61
C GLN A 12 10.35 -19.04 -2.04
N PRO A 13 10.24 -20.33 -2.41
CA PRO A 13 9.66 -20.75 -3.68
C PRO A 13 8.24 -20.22 -3.83
N VAL A 14 7.88 -19.79 -5.04
CA VAL A 14 6.52 -19.33 -5.34
C VAL A 14 5.60 -20.53 -5.57
N GLY A 15 4.38 -20.48 -5.01
CA GLY A 15 3.31 -21.42 -5.36
C GLY A 15 2.54 -21.01 -6.63
N PRO A 16 1.59 -21.84 -7.08
CA PRO A 16 0.72 -21.51 -8.22
C PRO A 16 0.04 -20.14 -8.04
N GLY A 17 0.15 -19.27 -9.04
CA GLY A 17 -0.45 -17.93 -9.02
C GLY A 17 0.25 -16.89 -8.14
N GLN A 18 1.35 -17.26 -7.46
CA GLN A 18 2.15 -16.32 -6.66
C GLN A 18 3.28 -15.70 -7.49
N VAL A 19 3.69 -14.50 -7.09
CA VAL A 19 4.86 -13.81 -7.65
C VAL A 19 5.80 -13.47 -6.49
N SER A 20 7.10 -13.68 -6.70
CA SER A 20 8.09 -13.36 -5.69
C SER A 20 8.35 -11.85 -5.65
N VAL A 21 8.22 -11.24 -4.48
CA VAL A 21 8.51 -9.81 -4.25
C VAL A 21 9.95 -9.43 -4.59
N TRP A 22 10.85 -10.41 -4.65
CA TRP A 22 12.24 -10.20 -5.04
C TRP A 22 12.42 -9.97 -6.54
N THR A 23 11.40 -10.25 -7.35
CA THR A 23 11.39 -9.97 -8.79
C THR A 23 10.91 -8.57 -9.13
N PHE A 24 10.33 -7.84 -8.17
CA PHE A 24 9.90 -6.47 -8.37
C PHE A 24 11.11 -5.54 -8.56
N PRO A 25 11.00 -4.49 -9.40
CA PRO A 25 12.12 -3.62 -9.71
C PRO A 25 12.45 -2.67 -8.56
N ARG A 26 13.67 -2.13 -8.62
CA ARG A 26 14.12 -0.94 -7.89
C ARG A 26 14.83 -0.03 -8.90
N PRO A 27 14.39 1.22 -9.14
CA PRO A 27 13.25 1.92 -8.52
C PRO A 27 11.90 1.20 -8.67
N PRO A 28 10.94 1.40 -7.75
CA PRO A 28 9.62 0.80 -7.82
C PRO A 28 8.88 1.21 -9.09
N VAL A 29 8.03 0.32 -9.61
CA VAL A 29 7.16 0.60 -10.76
C VAL A 29 5.71 0.70 -10.31
N VAL A 30 4.96 1.61 -10.92
CA VAL A 30 3.53 1.77 -10.71
C VAL A 30 2.79 1.20 -11.92
N VAL A 31 1.82 0.32 -11.66
CA VAL A 31 0.98 -0.29 -12.70
C VAL A 31 -0.50 -0.14 -12.33
N ALA A 32 -1.37 -0.02 -13.32
CA ALA A 32 -2.82 -0.03 -13.08
C ALA A 32 -3.29 -1.40 -12.60
N ASP A 33 -4.27 -1.43 -11.70
CA ASP A 33 -4.93 -2.64 -11.22
C ASP A 33 -6.44 -2.39 -11.11
N HIS A 34 -7.22 -3.13 -11.89
CA HIS A 34 -8.67 -2.93 -12.01
C HIS A 34 -9.49 -3.87 -11.13
N ARG A 35 -8.84 -4.66 -10.27
CA ARG A 35 -9.56 -5.44 -9.26
C ARG A 35 -10.24 -4.48 -8.28
N ARG A 36 -11.41 -4.89 -7.78
CA ARG A 36 -12.12 -4.13 -6.75
C ARG A 36 -11.32 -4.14 -5.45
N VAL A 37 -10.98 -2.96 -4.96
CA VAL A 37 -10.34 -2.72 -3.66
C VAL A 37 -11.40 -2.22 -2.69
N VAL A 38 -11.55 -2.92 -1.57
CA VAL A 38 -12.45 -2.52 -0.48
C VAL A 38 -11.62 -2.36 0.79
N VAL A 39 -11.61 -1.15 1.36
CA VAL A 39 -10.97 -0.85 2.65
C VAL A 39 -12.06 -0.71 3.70
N ARG A 40 -11.92 -1.43 4.81
CA ARG A 40 -12.87 -1.40 5.93
C ARG A 40 -12.19 -1.00 7.22
N LEU A 41 -12.87 -0.19 8.03
CA LEU A 41 -12.50 0.17 9.38
C LEU A 41 -13.71 -0.04 10.29
N GLY A 42 -13.59 -0.83 11.36
CA GLY A 42 -14.71 -1.11 12.27
C GLY A 42 -15.98 -1.65 11.59
N GLY A 43 -15.84 -2.38 10.48
CA GLY A 43 -16.97 -2.89 9.68
C GLY A 43 -17.54 -1.90 8.65
N GLU A 44 -17.25 -0.61 8.79
CA GLU A 44 -17.61 0.43 7.82
C GLU A 44 -16.70 0.36 6.57
N VAL A 45 -17.27 0.65 5.41
CA VAL A 45 -16.51 0.74 4.15
C VAL A 45 -15.99 2.16 3.99
N ILE A 46 -14.67 2.30 4.02
CA ILE A 46 -13.96 3.57 3.86
C ILE A 46 -13.62 3.84 2.39
N VAL A 47 -13.29 2.78 1.64
CA VAL A 47 -13.03 2.85 0.20
C VAL A 47 -13.67 1.66 -0.49
N ASP A 48 -14.29 1.89 -1.64
CA ASP A 48 -14.76 0.86 -2.57
C ASP A 48 -14.55 1.35 -4.00
N THR A 49 -13.53 0.82 -4.68
CA THR A 49 -13.15 1.30 -6.02
C THR A 49 -12.52 0.20 -6.86
N THR A 50 -12.61 0.35 -8.19
CA THR A 50 -11.82 -0.41 -9.18
C THR A 50 -10.75 0.46 -9.84
N ASP A 51 -10.68 1.74 -9.49
CA ASP A 51 -9.63 2.65 -9.93
C ASP A 51 -8.50 2.62 -8.91
N SER A 52 -7.50 1.80 -9.18
CA SER A 52 -6.33 1.67 -8.31
C SER A 52 -5.04 1.56 -9.11
N LEU A 53 -3.98 2.09 -8.51
CA LEU A 53 -2.62 1.86 -8.93
C LEU A 53 -1.94 0.94 -7.93
N LYS A 54 -1.04 0.09 -8.40
CA LYS A 54 -0.27 -0.84 -7.58
C LYS A 54 1.22 -0.54 -7.75
N ALA A 55 1.89 -0.20 -6.66
CA ALA A 55 3.33 -0.05 -6.61
C ALA A 55 3.98 -1.41 -6.32
N LEU A 56 4.93 -1.80 -7.18
CA LEU A 56 5.73 -3.00 -7.06
C LEU A 56 7.16 -2.60 -6.70
N GLU A 57 7.59 -2.99 -5.51
CA GLU A 57 8.89 -2.64 -4.96
C GLU A 57 9.61 -3.88 -4.47
N THR A 58 10.89 -4.03 -4.83
CA THR A 58 11.71 -5.16 -4.38
C THR A 58 11.53 -5.39 -2.87
N SER A 59 11.34 -6.67 -2.51
CA SER A 59 11.20 -7.19 -1.14
C SER A 59 9.93 -6.81 -0.37
N HIS A 60 9.01 -6.04 -0.95
CA HIS A 60 7.77 -5.62 -0.31
C HIS A 60 6.55 -6.20 -1.03
N PRO A 61 5.48 -6.59 -0.30
CA PRO A 61 4.20 -6.85 -0.93
C PRO A 61 3.72 -5.63 -1.74
N PRO A 62 2.90 -5.83 -2.78
CA PRO A 62 2.35 -4.70 -3.51
C PRO A 62 1.57 -3.74 -2.61
N THR A 63 1.74 -2.44 -2.85
CA THR A 63 0.99 -1.39 -2.15
C THR A 63 0.04 -0.72 -3.13
N TRP A 64 -1.22 -0.53 -2.73
CA TRP A 64 -2.22 0.12 -3.56
C TRP A 64 -2.32 1.62 -3.27
N TYR A 65 -2.35 2.41 -4.32
CA TYR A 65 -2.67 3.83 -4.31
C TYR A 65 -4.08 4.00 -4.87
N LEU A 66 -4.92 4.68 -4.09
CA LEU A 66 -6.34 4.88 -4.38
C LEU A 66 -6.58 6.37 -4.58
N PRO A 67 -7.46 6.77 -5.52
CA PRO A 67 -7.79 8.18 -5.70
C PRO A 67 -8.50 8.70 -4.44
N MET A 68 -8.17 9.93 -4.02
CA MET A 68 -8.78 10.56 -2.84
C MET A 68 -10.31 10.64 -2.95
N SER A 69 -10.86 10.72 -4.17
CA SER A 69 -12.30 10.74 -4.44
C SER A 69 -13.01 9.41 -4.16
N ALA A 70 -12.27 8.31 -4.00
CA ALA A 70 -12.84 7.01 -3.65
C ALA A 70 -12.99 6.80 -2.14
N PHE A 71 -12.44 7.71 -1.32
CA PHE A 71 -12.63 7.67 0.12
C PHE A 71 -14.00 8.22 0.51
N ALA A 72 -14.62 7.60 1.50
CA ALA A 72 -15.86 8.08 2.08
C ALA A 72 -15.70 9.54 2.55
N PRO A 73 -16.77 10.37 2.46
CA PRO A 73 -16.73 11.74 2.95
C PRO A 73 -16.24 11.80 4.41
N ASP A 74 -15.36 12.76 4.70
CA ASP A 74 -14.78 13.00 6.02
C ASP A 74 -13.99 11.83 6.64
N SER A 75 -13.71 10.77 5.88
CA SER A 75 -13.00 9.58 6.39
C SER A 75 -11.48 9.76 6.45
N LEU A 76 -10.94 10.86 5.93
CA LEU A 76 -9.52 11.18 5.94
C LEU A 76 -9.29 12.52 6.64
N ARG A 77 -8.57 12.48 7.76
CA ARG A 77 -8.19 13.68 8.50
C ARG A 77 -6.67 13.88 8.40
N PRO A 78 -6.17 15.02 7.86
CA PRO A 78 -4.74 15.30 7.88
C PRO A 78 -4.18 15.22 9.30
N THR A 79 -3.01 14.59 9.44
CA THR A 79 -2.32 14.47 10.73
C THR A 79 -0.90 14.99 10.63
N ALA A 80 -0.26 15.21 11.78
CA ALA A 80 1.13 15.63 11.81
C ALA A 80 2.04 14.49 11.31
N GLY A 81 3.09 14.86 10.57
CA GLY A 81 4.06 13.91 10.04
C GLY A 81 4.05 13.82 8.52
N SER A 82 5.22 13.50 7.98
CA SER A 82 5.44 13.27 6.56
C SER A 82 6.71 12.44 6.41
N SER A 83 6.91 11.85 5.24
CA SER A 83 8.17 11.21 4.87
C SER A 83 8.55 11.58 3.46
N VAL A 84 9.83 11.37 3.14
CA VAL A 84 10.36 11.52 1.79
C VAL A 84 11.12 10.25 1.45
N CYS A 85 10.80 9.67 0.30
CA CYS A 85 11.57 8.59 -0.30
C CYS A 85 12.21 9.11 -1.58
N GLU A 86 13.47 8.74 -1.81
CA GLU A 86 14.24 9.07 -3.00
C GLU A 86 13.58 8.59 -4.31
N TYR A 87 12.70 7.59 -4.23
CA TYR A 87 11.99 7.05 -5.40
C TYR A 87 10.54 7.50 -5.52
N LYS A 88 9.82 7.65 -4.40
CA LYS A 88 8.36 7.92 -4.40
C LYS A 88 8.04 9.39 -4.16
N GLY A 89 9.04 10.19 -3.78
CA GLY A 89 8.86 11.59 -3.42
C GLY A 89 8.26 11.78 -2.02
N PRO A 90 7.66 12.95 -1.75
CA PRO A 90 7.08 13.27 -0.46
C PRO A 90 5.72 12.59 -0.23
N ALA A 91 5.49 12.11 0.99
CA ALA A 91 4.22 11.56 1.45
C ALA A 91 3.65 12.39 2.61
N ARG A 92 2.34 12.64 2.58
CA ARG A 92 1.59 13.26 3.69
C ARG A 92 0.78 12.19 4.40
N TYR A 93 0.67 12.30 5.71
CA TYR A 93 -0.07 11.33 6.52
C TYR A 93 -1.48 11.82 6.84
N PHE A 94 -2.39 10.87 6.93
CA PHE A 94 -3.80 11.07 7.28
C PHE A 94 -4.17 10.02 8.33
N ASP A 95 -4.96 10.43 9.33
CA ASP A 95 -5.74 9.50 10.13
C ASP A 95 -6.94 9.05 9.30
N VAL A 96 -7.25 7.75 9.34
CA VAL A 96 -8.51 7.23 8.80
C VAL A 96 -9.56 7.29 9.90
N VAL A 97 -10.66 7.97 9.63
CA VAL A 97 -11.76 8.19 10.57
C VAL A 97 -12.98 7.39 10.09
N GLY A 98 -13.63 6.67 11.00
CA GLY A 98 -14.79 5.82 10.73
C GLY A 98 -14.84 4.63 11.70
N GLY A 99 -15.84 3.76 11.54
CA GLY A 99 -15.89 2.44 12.20
C GLY A 99 -16.28 2.43 13.68
N GLY A 100 -16.54 3.58 14.31
CA GLY A 100 -16.96 3.69 15.72
C GLY A 100 -15.86 3.38 16.74
N GLN A 101 -15.41 4.42 17.46
CA GLN A 101 -14.27 4.47 18.42
C GLN A 101 -12.92 3.98 17.86
N PRO A 102 -11.82 4.72 18.11
CA PRO A 102 -10.50 4.28 17.69
C PRO A 102 -10.12 3.06 18.51
N ASP A 103 -9.94 1.90 17.86
CA ASP A 103 -9.01 0.92 18.39
C ASP A 103 -7.68 1.63 18.52
N ALA A 104 -7.28 1.93 19.75
CA ALA A 104 -5.99 2.50 20.06
C ALA A 104 -4.95 1.65 19.33
N VAL A 105 -4.27 2.25 18.36
CA VAL A 105 -3.06 1.67 17.79
C VAL A 105 -2.06 1.66 18.94
N ALA A 106 -2.03 0.53 19.67
CA ALA A 106 -0.98 0.24 20.62
C ALA A 106 0.31 0.15 19.83
N GLN A 107 1.06 1.25 19.83
CA GLN A 107 2.44 1.28 19.38
C GLN A 107 3.19 0.20 20.18
N ARG A 108 3.68 -0.82 19.49
CA ARG A 108 4.76 -1.67 19.97
C ARG A 108 6.06 -1.17 19.38
#